data_AF-A0A814LA56-F1
#
_entry.id   AF-A0A814LA56-F1
#
_cell.length_a   1.000
_cell.length_b   1.000
_cell.length_c   1.000
_cell.angle_alpha   90.00
_cell.angle_beta   90.00
_cell.angle_gamma   90.00
#
_symmetry.space_group_name_H-M   'P 1'
#
loop_
_entity.id
_entity.type
_entity.pdbx_description
1 polymer ?
#
loop_
_entity_poly.entity_id
_entity_poly.type
_entity_poly.pdbx_seq_one_letter_code
_entity_poly.pdbx_strand_id
1 'polypeptide(L)'
;RNLDIFCADAKKTLDQRINCEVRAFTTNKEDKIEIEFEEDENYIIKDISNSQISYFGSYDSLKKISRIIQNSQTGNFLLPSTEVRFDTNLIGFEIFAFKAGTINLKFVRFNNCGNDSCSNAIFESSPSYVQAREGSLITETLVKGYNRILYSPRSIKKGDILMIIDSNNILAVNDTNDFTIMGDFYINGTISKKLNRSENWRFYVNLLIDTKFFISCFSVGKSYFNIKNENFGVYSIEASFLNTSVQLEREFTITKYRTIDMFCSDTNRTINNTINCAIIAATQSRNDTILVDGTQYSFSGDAISYFGAKVPQNITNPVAFIESGYYLLPLTEAKFDAKVIGFEGYALGIGTYNTYLANINSTYQKESCENSTLDSDLSSEVFSDLEIADFQSVYGHNIYYLKTPIKILKGQMLAIKFNFPVAIDTSNDYLMSDYRMTCGQSLKLNIKHNWRIYFNWIIEQKYYLNYFYFAKTYNLGGNSIFGVYNLTASFLDANTTVTRTVNISNSK
;
A
#
# COMPACT_ATOMS: atom_id res chain seq x y z
N ARG A 1 14.52 31.43 -1.27
CA ARG A 1 14.42 30.26 -2.17
C ARG A 1 14.39 29.01 -1.31
N ASN A 2 13.48 28.08 -1.59
CA ASN A 2 13.43 26.76 -0.99
C ASN A 2 12.80 25.78 -1.99
N LEU A 3 13.25 24.54 -1.96
CA LEU A 3 12.74 23.43 -2.75
C LEU A 3 12.17 22.38 -1.80
N ASP A 4 11.17 21.65 -2.28
CA ASP A 4 10.62 20.45 -1.67
C ASP A 4 10.28 19.48 -2.79
N ILE A 5 10.61 18.21 -2.63
CA ILE A 5 10.24 17.16 -3.58
C ILE A 5 9.44 16.13 -2.80
N PHE A 6 8.20 15.85 -3.20
CA PHE A 6 7.35 14.83 -2.57
C PHE A 6 6.99 13.74 -3.58
N CYS A 7 7.37 12.49 -3.30
CA CYS A 7 7.07 11.34 -4.15
C CYS A 7 6.19 10.34 -3.38
N ALA A 8 4.86 10.41 -3.57
CA ALA A 8 3.88 9.70 -2.74
C ALA A 8 4.04 8.16 -2.73
N ASP A 9 4.47 7.59 -3.85
CA ASP A 9 4.53 6.15 -4.08
C ASP A 9 5.96 5.60 -4.14
N ALA A 10 6.96 6.33 -3.61
CA ALA A 10 8.38 5.97 -3.67
C ALA A 10 8.75 4.60 -3.09
N LYS A 11 7.85 3.98 -2.30
CA LYS A 11 8.03 2.62 -1.73
C LYS A 11 6.96 1.63 -2.20
N LYS A 12 6.05 2.04 -3.10
CA LYS A 12 4.84 1.32 -3.50
C LYS A 12 4.59 1.41 -5.01
N THR A 13 5.66 1.51 -5.79
CA THR A 13 5.52 1.79 -7.21
C THR A 13 4.74 0.69 -7.93
N LEU A 14 3.67 1.12 -8.61
CA LEU A 14 2.94 0.32 -9.58
C LEU A 14 3.39 0.78 -10.96
N ASP A 15 3.50 -0.15 -11.90
CA ASP A 15 3.97 0.09 -13.27
C ASP A 15 5.36 0.73 -13.33
N GLN A 16 6.16 0.50 -12.27
CA GLN A 16 7.51 1.05 -12.10
C GLN A 16 7.55 2.57 -12.31
N ARG A 17 6.43 3.24 -12.04
CA ARG A 17 6.27 4.66 -12.24
C ARG A 17 6.38 5.38 -10.91
N ILE A 18 7.24 6.38 -10.86
CA ILE A 18 7.25 7.35 -9.78
C ILE A 18 6.50 8.59 -10.22
N ASN A 19 5.65 9.10 -9.34
CA ASN A 19 5.04 10.42 -9.50
C ASN A 19 5.51 11.28 -8.34
N CYS A 20 6.12 12.42 -8.66
CA CYS A 20 6.62 13.37 -7.69
C CYS A 20 6.00 14.75 -7.94
N GLU A 21 5.88 15.53 -6.88
CA GLU A 21 5.62 16.95 -6.96
C GLU A 21 6.86 17.71 -6.49
N VAL A 22 7.40 18.55 -7.37
CA VAL A 22 8.46 19.49 -7.03
C VAL A 22 7.82 20.83 -6.69
N ARG A 23 8.06 21.34 -5.49
CA ARG A 23 7.60 22.65 -5.05
C ARG A 23 8.76 23.61 -4.94
N ALA A 24 8.61 24.76 -5.58
CA ALA A 24 9.55 25.85 -5.51
C ALA A 24 8.93 27.06 -4.81
N PHE A 25 9.64 27.56 -3.81
CA PHE A 25 9.27 28.72 -3.00
C PHE A 25 10.30 29.82 -3.21
N THR A 26 9.89 30.98 -3.74
CA THR A 26 10.82 32.09 -3.98
C THR A 26 10.14 33.46 -3.84
N THR A 27 10.92 34.49 -3.54
CA THR A 27 10.49 35.88 -3.58
C THR A 27 10.75 36.54 -4.94
N ASN A 28 11.52 35.88 -5.82
CA ASN A 28 11.84 36.38 -7.15
C ASN A 28 11.08 35.59 -8.23
N LYS A 29 10.21 36.27 -8.97
CA LYS A 29 9.43 35.67 -10.06
C LYS A 29 10.29 35.22 -11.24
N GLU A 30 11.44 35.85 -11.46
CA GLU A 30 12.33 35.55 -12.60
C GLU A 30 13.16 34.29 -12.40
N ASP A 31 13.11 33.71 -11.19
CA ASP A 31 13.74 32.42 -10.93
C ASP A 31 13.12 31.33 -11.82
N LYS A 32 13.92 30.32 -12.14
CA LYS A 32 13.53 29.15 -12.91
C LYS A 32 14.00 27.90 -12.22
N ILE A 33 13.24 26.82 -12.40
CA ILE A 33 13.54 25.52 -11.82
C ILE A 33 13.95 24.57 -12.92
N GLU A 34 15.05 23.87 -12.68
CA GLU A 34 15.48 22.71 -13.44
C GLU A 34 15.12 21.45 -12.65
N ILE A 35 14.53 20.47 -13.33
CA ILE A 35 14.18 19.16 -12.75
C ILE A 35 14.80 18.08 -13.63
N GLU A 36 15.57 17.20 -13.02
CA GLU A 36 16.28 16.11 -13.68
C GLU A 36 15.99 14.80 -12.94
N PHE A 37 15.76 13.73 -13.70
CA PHE A 37 15.75 12.38 -13.15
C PHE A 37 17.07 11.72 -13.51
N GLU A 38 17.64 10.93 -12.60
CA GLU A 38 18.82 10.13 -12.89
C GLU A 38 18.61 9.32 -14.20
N GLU A 39 19.66 9.26 -15.01
CA GLU A 39 19.71 8.58 -16.32
C GLU A 39 18.99 9.28 -17.49
N ASP A 40 18.31 10.42 -17.28
CA ASP A 40 17.81 11.21 -18.41
C ASP A 40 18.84 12.27 -18.83
N GLU A 41 19.15 12.33 -20.12
CA GLU A 41 19.91 13.45 -20.70
C GLU A 41 19.08 14.74 -20.83
N ASN A 42 17.78 14.67 -20.52
CA ASN A 42 16.84 15.77 -20.67
C ASN A 42 16.40 16.32 -19.31
N TYR A 43 16.72 17.59 -19.08
CA TYR A 43 16.19 18.37 -17.96
C TYR A 43 14.90 19.09 -18.35
N ILE A 44 14.03 19.33 -17.36
CA ILE A 44 12.80 20.10 -17.54
C ILE A 44 13.00 21.48 -16.90
N ILE A 45 13.07 22.53 -17.72
CA ILE A 45 13.03 23.91 -17.22
C ILE A 45 11.58 24.37 -17.05
N LYS A 46 11.27 24.92 -15.88
CA LYS A 46 9.97 25.52 -15.57
C LYS A 46 10.13 26.94 -15.03
N ASP A 47 9.28 27.83 -15.54
CA ASP A 47 9.16 29.19 -15.01
C ASP A 47 8.30 29.18 -13.72
N ILE A 48 8.59 30.11 -12.81
CA ILE A 48 7.81 30.30 -11.59
C ILE A 48 6.44 30.91 -11.91
N SER A 49 5.41 30.37 -11.26
CA SER A 49 4.03 30.82 -11.41
C SER A 49 3.87 32.29 -10.99
N ASN A 50 2.87 32.96 -11.57
CA ASN A 50 2.53 34.34 -11.21
C ASN A 50 1.83 34.46 -9.85
N SER A 51 1.47 33.34 -9.21
CA SER A 51 0.68 33.36 -7.98
C SER A 51 1.57 33.62 -6.77
N GLN A 52 1.23 34.67 -6.02
CA GLN A 52 1.82 34.94 -4.72
C GLN A 52 0.87 34.49 -3.61
N ILE A 53 1.43 33.87 -2.59
CA ILE A 53 0.73 33.54 -1.36
C ILE A 53 1.48 34.14 -0.16
N SER A 54 0.77 34.26 0.96
CA SER A 54 1.31 34.73 2.24
C SER A 54 0.87 33.78 3.36
N TYR A 55 0.87 32.48 3.05
CA TYR A 55 0.51 31.45 4.00
C TYR A 55 1.23 30.13 3.72
N PHE A 56 1.36 29.29 4.75
CA PHE A 56 1.72 27.87 4.61
C PHE A 56 0.52 27.02 5.03
N GLY A 57 0.13 26.03 4.23
CA GLY A 57 -1.03 25.21 4.54
C GLY A 57 -1.61 24.48 3.33
N SER A 58 -2.79 23.92 3.50
CA SER A 58 -3.38 22.96 2.56
C SER A 58 -4.44 23.54 1.62
N TYR A 59 -4.92 24.75 1.88
CA TYR A 59 -6.15 25.24 1.25
C TYR A 59 -6.04 26.68 0.76
N ASP A 60 -6.68 26.95 -0.37
CA ASP A 60 -6.82 28.28 -0.95
C ASP A 60 -8.14 28.88 -0.49
N SER A 61 -8.08 29.89 0.39
CA SER A 61 -9.27 30.53 0.96
C SER A 61 -10.20 31.17 -0.07
N LEU A 62 -9.74 31.38 -1.30
CA LEU A 62 -10.54 31.90 -2.41
C LEU A 62 -11.37 30.82 -3.11
N LYS A 63 -11.03 29.53 -2.96
CA LYS A 63 -11.76 28.44 -3.60
C LYS A 63 -12.94 28.00 -2.74
N LYS A 64 -14.15 28.02 -3.29
CA LYS A 64 -15.34 27.53 -2.58
C LYS A 64 -15.14 26.06 -2.16
N ILE A 65 -15.16 25.78 -0.86
CA ILE A 65 -15.16 24.42 -0.33
C ILE A 65 -16.50 23.76 -0.70
N SER A 66 -16.46 22.75 -1.56
CA SER A 66 -17.64 22.03 -2.04
C SER A 66 -18.12 20.95 -1.06
N ARG A 67 -17.19 20.37 -0.30
CA ARG A 67 -17.46 19.30 0.65
C ARG A 67 -16.65 19.49 1.94
N ILE A 68 -17.35 19.49 3.07
CA ILE A 68 -16.78 19.60 4.41
C ILE A 68 -17.20 18.35 5.16
N ILE A 69 -16.23 17.51 5.52
CA ILE A 69 -16.45 16.35 6.36
C ILE A 69 -15.93 16.60 7.78
N GLN A 70 -16.59 16.01 8.76
CA GLN A 70 -16.15 16.03 10.14
C GLN A 70 -15.02 15.02 10.33
N ASN A 71 -13.95 15.41 11.03
CA ASN A 71 -12.98 14.44 11.54
C ASN A 71 -13.63 13.54 12.60
N SER A 72 -13.42 12.23 12.53
CA SER A 72 -13.92 11.30 13.55
C SER A 72 -12.97 11.14 14.75
N GLN A 73 -11.72 11.60 14.63
CA GLN A 73 -10.66 11.37 15.61
C GLN A 73 -10.40 12.60 16.50
N THR A 74 -10.28 12.39 17.81
CA THR A 74 -9.82 13.42 18.76
C THR A 74 -8.35 13.21 19.12
N GLY A 75 -7.58 14.28 19.32
CA GLY A 75 -6.23 14.22 19.87
C GLY A 75 -5.25 15.17 19.20
N ASN A 76 -4.00 14.74 19.08
CA ASN A 76 -2.93 15.55 18.49
C ASN A 76 -2.80 15.24 17.00
N PHE A 77 -2.78 16.28 16.19
CA PHE A 77 -2.64 16.21 14.74
C PHE A 77 -1.46 17.04 14.29
N LEU A 78 -0.55 16.45 13.55
CA LEU A 78 0.56 17.14 12.91
C LEU A 78 0.18 17.44 11.46
N LEU A 79 0.42 18.68 11.02
CA LEU A 79 -0.02 19.17 9.71
C LEU A 79 1.20 19.51 8.83
N PRO A 80 1.81 18.53 8.13
CA PRO A 80 3.02 18.73 7.34
C PRO A 80 2.89 19.85 6.29
N SER A 81 1.70 20.03 5.72
CA SER A 81 1.43 21.11 4.77
C SER A 81 1.67 22.53 5.33
N THR A 82 1.72 22.68 6.65
CA THR A 82 2.02 23.94 7.34
C THR A 82 3.51 24.17 7.61
N GLU A 83 4.40 23.31 7.12
CA GLU A 83 5.84 23.49 7.33
C GLU A 83 6.34 24.85 6.80
N VAL A 84 6.98 25.60 7.69
CA VAL A 84 7.59 26.89 7.41
C VAL A 84 8.83 26.70 6.53
N ARG A 85 8.82 27.25 5.31
CA ARG A 85 9.89 27.01 4.31
C ARG A 85 11.08 27.95 4.41
N PHE A 86 10.92 29.05 5.13
CA PHE A 86 11.94 30.05 5.41
C PHE A 86 11.52 30.87 6.64
N ASP A 87 12.49 31.44 7.34
CA ASP A 87 12.23 32.32 8.49
C ASP A 87 11.31 33.49 8.10
N THR A 88 10.26 33.72 8.90
CA THR A 88 9.23 34.76 8.66
C THR A 88 8.51 35.07 9.97
N ASN A 89 7.52 35.97 9.96
CA ASN A 89 6.66 36.19 11.11
C ASN A 89 5.27 35.62 10.86
N LEU A 90 4.78 34.84 11.82
CA LEU A 90 3.39 34.45 11.94
C LEU A 90 2.55 35.68 12.29
N ILE A 91 1.48 35.91 11.54
CA ILE A 91 0.50 36.99 11.82
C ILE A 91 -0.89 36.45 12.12
N GLY A 92 -1.11 35.14 12.04
CA GLY A 92 -2.45 34.58 12.23
C GLY A 92 -2.62 33.15 11.75
N PHE A 93 -3.88 32.69 11.79
CA PHE A 93 -4.32 31.42 11.23
C PHE A 93 -5.61 31.61 10.42
N GLU A 94 -5.79 30.79 9.39
CA GLU A 94 -7.11 30.52 8.81
C GLU A 94 -7.46 29.07 9.13
N ILE A 95 -8.63 28.85 9.73
CA ILE A 95 -9.06 27.53 10.19
C ILE A 95 -10.53 27.33 9.84
N PHE A 96 -10.85 26.23 9.16
CA PHE A 96 -12.24 25.84 8.93
C PHE A 96 -12.70 24.83 9.99
N ALA A 97 -13.72 25.21 10.76
CA ALA A 97 -14.30 24.39 11.81
C ALA A 97 -15.63 23.77 11.34
N PHE A 98 -15.79 22.46 11.52
CA PHE A 98 -17.04 21.75 11.27
C PHE A 98 -18.14 22.14 12.28
N LYS A 99 -17.75 22.42 13.53
CA LYS A 99 -18.61 22.94 14.60
C LYS A 99 -17.85 23.95 15.45
N ALA A 100 -18.54 24.73 16.28
CA ALA A 100 -17.89 25.65 17.19
C ALA A 100 -17.20 24.90 18.35
N GLY A 101 -16.13 25.47 18.90
CA GLY A 101 -15.41 24.93 20.05
C GLY A 101 -13.99 25.46 20.18
N THR A 102 -13.28 25.01 21.20
CA THR A 102 -11.89 25.42 21.47
C THR A 102 -10.89 24.37 21.02
N ILE A 103 -9.84 24.80 20.33
CA ILE A 103 -8.68 23.98 19.97
C ILE A 103 -7.42 24.55 20.62
N ASN A 104 -6.38 23.72 20.71
CA ASN A 104 -5.04 24.22 21.01
C ASN A 104 -4.10 24.01 19.83
N LEU A 105 -3.18 24.94 19.65
CA LEU A 105 -2.20 24.98 18.58
C LEU A 105 -0.82 25.06 19.22
N LYS A 106 0.15 24.36 18.65
CA LYS A 106 1.57 24.51 19.01
C LYS A 106 2.44 24.23 17.80
N PHE A 107 3.59 24.92 17.71
CA PHE A 107 4.60 24.58 16.72
C PHE A 107 5.47 23.44 17.25
N VAL A 108 5.83 22.52 16.38
CA VAL A 108 6.83 21.50 16.68
C VAL A 108 8.03 21.68 15.76
N ARG A 109 9.23 21.49 16.32
CA ARG A 109 10.49 21.56 15.60
C ARG A 109 11.29 20.28 15.78
N PHE A 110 11.64 19.66 14.67
CA PHE A 110 12.47 18.47 14.65
C PHE A 110 13.94 18.88 14.69
N ASN A 111 14.76 18.13 15.42
CA ASN A 111 16.19 18.45 15.56
C ASN A 111 16.99 18.12 14.28
N ASN A 112 16.51 17.17 13.48
CA ASN A 112 17.18 16.73 12.26
C ASN A 112 16.12 16.32 11.22
N CYS A 113 16.07 17.05 10.12
CA CYS A 113 15.28 16.72 8.93
C CYS A 113 16.18 16.45 7.71
N GLY A 114 17.50 16.35 7.93
CA GLY A 114 18.49 16.29 6.87
C GLY A 114 18.53 17.58 6.04
N ASN A 115 18.85 17.41 4.75
CA ASN A 115 18.76 18.48 3.74
C ASN A 115 17.34 18.65 3.19
N ASP A 116 16.43 17.73 3.54
CA ASP A 116 15.05 17.68 3.06
C ASP A 116 14.09 18.44 3.99
N SER A 117 12.82 18.50 3.60
CA SER A 117 11.74 19.05 4.41
C SER A 117 11.44 18.15 5.62
N CYS A 118 11.09 18.77 6.75
CA CYS A 118 10.70 18.03 7.94
C CYS A 118 9.41 17.22 7.70
N SER A 119 8.54 17.71 6.81
CA SER A 119 7.37 16.97 6.32
C SER A 119 7.78 15.63 5.71
N ASN A 120 8.78 15.62 4.83
CA ASN A 120 9.26 14.39 4.22
C ASN A 120 9.85 13.41 5.24
N ALA A 121 10.64 13.90 6.20
CA ALA A 121 11.18 13.06 7.27
C ALA A 121 10.07 12.39 8.10
N ILE A 122 8.96 13.10 8.38
CA ILE A 122 7.78 12.52 9.05
C ILE A 122 7.11 11.47 8.17
N PHE A 123 6.93 11.76 6.88
CA PHE A 123 6.32 10.82 5.95
C PHE A 123 7.08 9.50 5.91
N GLU A 124 8.41 9.57 5.81
CA GLU A 124 9.26 8.40 5.68
C GLU A 124 9.41 7.59 6.97
N SER A 125 9.36 8.27 8.12
CA SER A 125 9.48 7.63 9.43
C SER A 125 8.17 7.03 9.95
N SER A 126 7.02 7.37 9.35
CA SER A 126 5.72 6.80 9.74
C SER A 126 5.72 5.26 9.61
N PRO A 127 5.22 4.51 10.62
CA PRO A 127 4.37 4.94 11.73
C PRO A 127 5.11 5.42 12.98
N SER A 128 6.44 5.58 12.94
CA SER A 128 7.19 6.16 14.06
C SER A 128 7.01 7.68 14.07
N TYR A 129 6.97 8.26 15.26
CA TYR A 129 7.03 9.69 15.51
C TYR A 129 8.23 9.98 16.39
N VAL A 130 9.23 10.67 15.83
CA VAL A 130 10.39 11.13 16.60
C VAL A 130 9.96 12.33 17.43
N GLN A 131 10.33 12.34 18.72
CA GLN A 131 10.03 13.46 19.59
C GLN A 131 10.61 14.76 19.02
N ALA A 132 9.73 15.74 18.86
CA ALA A 132 10.08 17.09 18.44
C ALA A 132 10.11 18.03 19.65
N ARG A 133 10.86 19.13 19.54
CA ARG A 133 10.75 20.22 20.51
C ARG A 133 9.42 20.92 20.31
N GLU A 134 8.66 21.06 21.38
CA GLU A 134 7.34 21.70 21.34
C GLU A 134 7.45 23.18 21.73
N GLY A 135 6.80 24.03 20.95
CA GLY A 135 6.64 25.45 21.23
C GLY A 135 5.53 25.73 22.25
N SER A 136 5.34 27.02 22.55
CA SER A 136 4.26 27.48 23.44
C SER A 136 2.89 27.12 22.88
N LEU A 137 1.99 26.71 23.78
CA LEU A 137 0.58 26.46 23.46
C LEU A 137 -0.16 27.77 23.17
N ILE A 138 -0.98 27.77 22.12
CA ILE A 138 -1.91 28.84 21.75
C ILE A 138 -3.31 28.25 21.80
N THR A 139 -4.25 28.90 22.47
CA THR A 139 -5.62 28.40 22.65
C THR A 139 -6.59 29.31 21.91
N GLU A 140 -7.39 28.74 21.02
CA GLU A 140 -8.30 29.50 20.17
C GLU A 140 -9.71 28.93 20.23
N THR A 141 -10.69 29.83 20.30
CA THR A 141 -12.11 29.47 20.23
C THR A 141 -12.64 29.75 18.84
N LEU A 142 -13.07 28.70 18.16
CA LEU A 142 -13.57 28.73 16.79
C LEU A 142 -15.09 28.77 16.78
N VAL A 143 -15.65 29.51 15.84
CA VAL A 143 -17.04 29.39 15.42
C VAL A 143 -17.16 28.38 14.28
N LYS A 144 -18.35 27.80 14.08
CA LYS A 144 -18.60 26.91 12.93
C LYS A 144 -18.34 27.67 11.62
N GLY A 145 -17.60 27.07 10.69
CA GLY A 145 -17.26 27.66 9.40
C GLY A 145 -15.82 28.17 9.34
N TYR A 146 -15.58 29.19 8.52
CA TYR A 146 -14.27 29.81 8.34
C TYR A 146 -13.94 30.76 9.50
N ASN A 147 -12.78 30.57 10.11
CA ASN A 147 -12.23 31.42 11.16
C ASN A 147 -10.93 32.03 10.67
N ARG A 148 -10.80 33.35 10.81
CA ARG A 148 -9.55 34.07 10.56
C ARG A 148 -9.11 34.75 11.85
N ILE A 149 -7.98 34.31 12.39
CA ILE A 149 -7.45 34.75 13.68
C ILE A 149 -6.17 35.51 13.39
N LEU A 150 -6.02 36.72 13.93
CA LEU A 150 -4.86 37.58 13.70
C LEU A 150 -4.14 37.88 15.02
N TYR A 151 -2.81 37.94 14.96
CA TYR A 151 -1.94 38.29 16.08
C TYR A 151 -0.98 39.40 15.70
N SER A 152 -0.33 39.96 16.72
CA SER A 152 0.91 40.68 16.54
C SER A 152 1.97 39.75 15.92
N PRO A 153 2.78 40.23 14.96
CA PRO A 153 3.79 39.41 14.29
C PRO A 153 4.71 38.68 15.27
N ARG A 154 4.85 37.36 15.11
CA ARG A 154 5.73 36.51 15.93
C ARG A 154 6.68 35.73 15.04
N SER A 155 7.99 35.83 15.28
CA SER A 155 8.98 35.09 14.48
C SER A 155 8.80 33.58 14.62
N ILE A 156 8.75 32.90 13.48
CA ILE A 156 8.76 31.44 13.33
C ILE A 156 9.94 31.06 12.43
N LYS A 157 10.48 29.85 12.60
CA LYS A 157 11.69 29.42 11.89
C LYS A 157 11.37 28.39 10.84
N LYS A 158 12.24 28.33 9.83
CA LYS A 158 12.23 27.24 8.85
C LYS A 158 12.17 25.87 9.55
N GLY A 159 11.32 24.98 9.05
CA GLY A 159 11.11 23.63 9.57
C GLY A 159 10.12 23.54 10.75
N ASP A 160 9.60 24.66 11.25
CA ASP A 160 8.48 24.62 12.20
C ASP A 160 7.23 24.07 11.51
N ILE A 161 6.53 23.13 12.16
CA ILE A 161 5.29 22.53 11.67
C ILE A 161 4.19 22.73 12.71
N LEU A 162 2.98 23.05 12.27
CA LEU A 162 1.84 23.18 13.17
C LEU A 162 1.36 21.81 13.65
N MET A 163 1.19 21.71 14.97
CA MET A 163 0.44 20.64 15.61
C MET A 163 -0.84 21.22 16.24
N ILE A 164 -1.96 20.53 16.02
CA ILE A 164 -3.27 20.88 16.56
C ILE A 164 -3.70 19.84 17.58
N ILE A 165 -4.26 20.29 18.69
CA ILE A 165 -4.88 19.46 19.72
C ILE A 165 -6.38 19.71 19.63
N ASP A 166 -7.11 18.77 19.03
CA ASP A 166 -8.56 18.81 18.87
C ASP A 166 -9.20 17.71 19.71
N SER A 167 -9.61 18.06 20.92
CA SER A 167 -10.25 17.12 21.86
C SER A 167 -11.72 16.85 21.53
N ASN A 168 -12.32 17.58 20.58
CA ASN A 168 -13.77 17.61 20.39
C ASN A 168 -14.20 17.37 18.95
N ASN A 169 -13.32 16.99 18.02
CA ASN A 169 -13.62 16.82 16.60
C ASN A 169 -14.22 18.10 15.99
N ILE A 170 -13.61 19.24 16.29
CA ILE A 170 -14.03 20.58 15.87
C ILE A 170 -13.67 20.84 14.41
N LEU A 171 -12.52 20.35 13.94
CA LEU A 171 -11.96 20.74 12.66
C LEU A 171 -12.64 20.06 11.47
N ALA A 172 -12.72 20.80 10.35
CA ALA A 172 -13.14 20.26 9.06
C ALA A 172 -11.96 19.65 8.30
N VAL A 173 -12.24 18.57 7.57
CA VAL A 173 -11.25 17.83 6.77
C VAL A 173 -11.59 17.94 5.28
N ASN A 174 -10.55 18.12 4.47
CA ASN A 174 -10.54 17.91 3.04
C ASN A 174 -10.27 16.44 2.75
N ASP A 175 -11.28 15.73 2.22
CA ASP A 175 -11.19 14.33 1.80
C ASP A 175 -10.79 14.14 0.34
N THR A 176 -10.44 15.22 -0.38
CA THR A 176 -9.92 15.11 -1.74
C THR A 176 -8.57 14.40 -1.69
N ASN A 177 -8.51 13.19 -2.24
CA ASN A 177 -7.29 12.40 -2.30
C ASN A 177 -6.32 12.94 -3.35
N ASP A 178 -5.65 14.04 -3.01
CA ASP A 178 -4.61 14.66 -3.81
C ASP A 178 -3.27 13.99 -3.52
N PHE A 179 -2.80 13.17 -4.47
CA PHE A 179 -1.53 12.45 -4.34
C PHE A 179 -0.31 13.37 -4.39
N THR A 180 -0.46 14.62 -4.79
CA THR A 180 0.66 15.56 -4.85
C THR A 180 0.95 16.23 -3.52
N ILE A 181 0.05 16.10 -2.54
CA ILE A 181 0.17 16.75 -1.23
C ILE A 181 0.12 15.72 -0.11
N MET A 182 1.05 15.83 0.83
CA MET A 182 1.09 14.99 2.03
C MET A 182 -0.17 15.18 2.88
N GLY A 183 -0.79 14.06 3.31
CA GLY A 183 -1.88 14.08 4.28
C GLY A 183 -1.42 14.46 5.69
N ASP A 184 -2.35 14.81 6.55
CA ASP A 184 -2.06 15.12 7.95
C ASP A 184 -1.96 13.84 8.79
N PHE A 185 -1.33 13.94 9.96
CA PHE A 185 -1.01 12.78 10.80
C PHE A 185 -1.63 12.91 12.18
N TYR A 186 -2.32 11.89 12.64
CA TYR A 186 -2.67 11.68 14.03
C TYR A 186 -1.44 11.17 14.81
N ILE A 187 -1.14 11.81 15.94
CA ILE A 187 0.01 11.53 16.79
C ILE A 187 -0.47 11.01 18.15
N ASN A 188 -0.02 9.81 18.53
CA ASN A 188 -0.28 9.23 19.84
C ASN A 188 1.04 8.70 20.43
N GLY A 189 1.63 9.48 21.33
CA GLY A 189 2.96 9.20 21.88
C GLY A 189 4.03 9.21 20.78
N THR A 190 4.69 8.07 20.59
CA THR A 190 5.73 7.87 19.56
C THR A 190 5.18 7.27 18.26
N ILE A 191 3.86 7.18 18.12
CA ILE A 191 3.22 6.61 16.93
C ILE A 191 2.60 7.74 16.11
N SER A 192 2.93 7.81 14.82
CA SER A 192 2.27 8.63 13.81
C SER A 192 1.39 7.76 12.92
N LYS A 193 0.22 8.26 12.54
CA LYS A 193 -0.67 7.61 11.55
C LYS A 193 -1.26 8.66 10.66
N LYS A 194 -1.32 8.44 9.34
CA LYS A 194 -2.10 9.32 8.47
C LYS A 194 -3.54 9.41 8.95
N LEU A 195 -4.12 10.61 8.85
CA LEU A 195 -5.50 10.90 9.23
C LEU A 195 -6.47 9.94 8.52
N ASN A 196 -6.21 9.69 7.23
CA ASN A 196 -6.77 8.57 6.48
C ASN A 196 -5.64 7.69 5.94
N ARG A 197 -5.76 6.36 6.08
CA ARG A 197 -4.69 5.43 5.71
C ARG A 197 -4.48 5.34 4.19
N SER A 198 -5.57 5.37 3.42
CA SER A 198 -5.53 5.22 1.96
C SER A 198 -5.46 6.57 1.23
N GLU A 199 -5.90 7.65 1.85
CA GLU A 199 -6.04 8.96 1.20
C GLU A 199 -5.24 10.05 1.90
N ASN A 200 -4.86 11.11 1.18
CA ASN A 200 -4.15 12.26 1.73
C ASN A 200 -5.11 13.30 2.33
N TRP A 201 -5.87 12.88 3.34
CA TRP A 201 -6.78 13.77 4.07
C TRP A 201 -6.03 14.86 4.82
N ARG A 202 -6.57 16.08 4.81
CA ARG A 202 -5.94 17.27 5.40
C ARG A 202 -6.96 18.14 6.10
N PHE A 203 -6.59 18.78 7.20
CA PHE A 203 -7.39 19.84 7.79
C PHE A 203 -7.30 21.11 6.94
N TYR A 204 -8.40 21.86 6.89
CA TYR A 204 -8.44 23.18 6.26
C TYR A 204 -7.79 24.23 7.17
N VAL A 205 -6.46 24.23 7.22
CA VAL A 205 -5.67 25.09 8.09
C VAL A 205 -4.52 25.73 7.33
N ASN A 206 -4.40 27.05 7.47
CA ASN A 206 -3.29 27.83 6.97
C ASN A 206 -2.64 28.65 8.11
N LEU A 207 -1.31 28.71 8.09
CA LEU A 207 -0.50 29.67 8.83
C LEU A 207 -0.43 30.97 8.02
N LEU A 208 -0.96 32.08 8.53
CA LEU A 208 -0.80 33.38 7.87
C LEU A 208 0.55 33.98 8.24
N ILE A 209 1.30 34.44 7.26
CA ILE A 209 2.62 35.07 7.44
C ILE A 209 2.65 36.49 6.87
N ASP A 210 3.60 37.29 7.33
CA ASP A 210 3.79 38.67 6.86
C ASP A 210 4.54 38.78 5.53
N THR A 211 5.25 37.73 5.13
CA THR A 211 5.99 37.67 3.87
C THR A 211 5.15 37.09 2.74
N LYS A 212 5.12 37.78 1.60
CA LYS A 212 4.60 37.22 0.34
C LYS A 212 5.70 36.49 -0.42
N PHE A 213 5.35 35.37 -1.03
CA PHE A 213 6.25 34.58 -1.87
C PHE A 213 5.49 33.93 -3.01
N PHE A 214 6.20 33.62 -4.08
CA PHE A 214 5.73 32.81 -5.19
C PHE A 214 5.90 31.33 -4.84
N ILE A 215 4.86 30.55 -5.14
CA ILE A 215 4.89 29.10 -5.08
C ILE A 215 4.59 28.52 -6.46
N SER A 216 5.35 27.51 -6.84
CA SER A 216 5.07 26.71 -8.05
C SER A 216 5.15 25.24 -7.70
N CYS A 217 4.13 24.49 -8.10
CA CYS A 217 4.08 23.05 -7.95
C CYS A 217 4.17 22.41 -9.34
N PHE A 218 5.13 21.52 -9.53
CA PHE A 218 5.37 20.82 -10.78
C PHE A 218 5.15 19.33 -10.57
N SER A 219 4.08 18.80 -11.13
CA SER A 219 3.84 17.36 -11.17
C SER A 219 4.71 16.74 -12.27
N VAL A 220 5.63 15.87 -11.87
CA VAL A 220 6.53 15.14 -12.76
C VAL A 220 6.41 13.66 -12.50
N GLY A 221 6.67 12.83 -13.51
CA GLY A 221 6.67 11.40 -13.32
C GLY A 221 7.50 10.69 -14.38
N LYS A 222 8.12 9.60 -13.98
CA LYS A 222 9.02 8.78 -14.80
C LYS A 222 8.73 7.31 -14.58
N SER A 223 8.82 6.53 -15.64
CA SER A 223 8.70 5.07 -15.59
C SER A 223 10.07 4.43 -15.79
N TYR A 224 10.39 3.44 -14.95
CA TYR A 224 11.67 2.76 -14.92
C TYR A 224 11.53 1.29 -15.36
N PHE A 225 11.44 1.07 -16.67
CA PHE A 225 11.25 -0.27 -17.23
C PHE A 225 12.51 -1.14 -17.16
N ASN A 226 13.68 -0.49 -17.26
CA ASN A 226 14.99 -1.12 -17.31
C ASN A 226 15.70 -0.98 -15.96
N ILE A 227 15.21 -1.71 -14.95
CA ILE A 227 15.85 -1.68 -13.64
C ILE A 227 17.20 -2.40 -13.69
N LYS A 228 18.26 -1.70 -13.26
CA LYS A 228 19.66 -2.18 -13.30
C LYS A 228 19.84 -3.55 -12.62
N ASN A 229 19.18 -3.79 -11.49
CA ASN A 229 19.08 -5.12 -10.88
C ASN A 229 17.70 -5.72 -11.13
N GLU A 230 17.64 -7.03 -11.31
CA GLU A 230 16.39 -7.75 -11.66
C GLU A 230 15.21 -7.45 -10.73
N ASN A 231 15.47 -7.13 -9.45
CA ASN A 231 14.44 -6.97 -8.41
C ASN A 231 14.24 -5.53 -7.93
N PHE A 232 15.26 -4.67 -7.96
CA PHE A 232 15.15 -3.29 -7.49
C PHE A 232 16.24 -2.37 -8.04
N GLY A 233 15.95 -1.07 -8.12
CA GLY A 233 16.91 -0.02 -8.44
C GLY A 233 16.71 1.16 -7.51
N VAL A 234 17.82 1.80 -7.15
CA VAL A 234 17.81 3.10 -6.46
C VAL A 234 18.02 4.14 -7.54
N TYR A 235 17.19 5.16 -7.53
CA TYR A 235 17.19 6.25 -8.49
C TYR A 235 17.01 7.57 -7.74
N SER A 236 17.44 8.68 -8.34
CA SER A 236 17.16 10.00 -7.80
C SER A 236 16.38 10.91 -8.76
N ILE A 237 15.76 11.92 -8.15
CA ILE A 237 15.26 13.12 -8.80
C ILE A 237 15.97 14.31 -8.16
N GLU A 238 16.50 15.20 -8.99
CA GLU A 238 17.09 16.45 -8.57
C GLU A 238 16.23 17.62 -9.04
N ALA A 239 16.08 18.62 -8.17
CA ALA A 239 15.53 19.91 -8.52
C ALA A 239 16.52 21.00 -8.13
N SER A 240 16.73 21.99 -8.98
CA SER A 240 17.62 23.11 -8.70
C SER A 240 17.04 24.44 -9.18
N PHE A 241 17.40 25.52 -8.49
CA PHE A 241 17.15 26.88 -8.97
C PHE A 241 18.30 27.30 -9.90
N LEU A 242 17.99 27.59 -11.16
CA LEU A 242 19.00 27.98 -12.17
C LEU A 242 19.86 29.15 -11.68
N ASN A 243 21.17 29.07 -11.92
CA ASN A 243 22.18 30.07 -11.51
C ASN A 243 22.26 30.31 -9.99
N THR A 244 21.89 29.32 -9.17
CA THR A 244 22.05 29.36 -7.72
C THR A 244 22.62 28.04 -7.20
N SER A 245 23.08 28.03 -5.94
CA SER A 245 23.50 26.81 -5.27
C SER A 245 22.35 26.06 -4.57
N VAL A 246 21.10 26.48 -4.77
CA VAL A 246 19.94 25.86 -4.11
C VAL A 246 19.47 24.69 -4.95
N GLN A 247 19.84 23.49 -4.53
CA GLN A 247 19.40 22.22 -5.11
C GLN A 247 18.88 21.29 -4.03
N LEU A 248 18.03 20.35 -4.43
CA LEU A 248 17.52 19.28 -3.60
C LEU A 248 17.50 18.01 -4.45
N GLU A 249 18.20 16.99 -4.00
CA GLU A 249 18.18 15.65 -4.57
C GLU A 249 17.39 14.73 -3.64
N ARG A 250 16.58 13.86 -4.23
CA ARG A 250 15.85 12.83 -3.49
C ARG A 250 16.00 11.47 -4.14
N GLU A 251 16.48 10.53 -3.36
CA GLU A 251 16.55 9.12 -3.75
C GLU A 251 15.23 8.40 -3.46
N PHE A 252 14.91 7.41 -4.29
CA PHE A 252 13.80 6.50 -4.10
C PHE A 252 14.15 5.11 -4.66
N THR A 253 13.42 4.09 -4.20
CA THR A 253 13.64 2.70 -4.62
C THR A 253 12.48 2.24 -5.49
N ILE A 254 12.79 1.87 -6.74
CA ILE A 254 11.84 1.20 -7.62
C ILE A 254 12.05 -0.29 -7.47
N THR A 255 11.00 -1.02 -7.10
CA THR A 255 11.04 -2.48 -7.04
C THR A 255 10.38 -3.08 -8.28
N LYS A 256 10.72 -4.33 -8.57
CA LYS A 256 10.16 -5.13 -9.65
C LYS A 256 9.89 -6.53 -9.11
N TYR A 257 8.72 -6.68 -8.50
CA TYR A 257 8.25 -8.00 -8.08
C TYR A 257 7.57 -8.70 -9.24
N ARG A 258 8.05 -9.91 -9.52
CA ARG A 258 7.47 -10.86 -10.47
C ARG A 258 7.48 -12.22 -9.79
N THR A 259 6.35 -12.91 -9.83
CA THR A 259 6.32 -14.33 -9.52
C THR A 259 5.40 -15.03 -10.49
N ILE A 260 5.74 -16.26 -10.78
CA ILE A 260 4.96 -17.16 -11.59
C ILE A 260 4.96 -18.51 -10.92
N ASP A 261 3.82 -19.17 -11.03
CA ASP A 261 3.57 -20.45 -10.45
C ASP A 261 2.62 -21.23 -11.32
N MET A 262 2.72 -22.55 -11.29
CA MET A 262 2.05 -23.42 -12.23
C MET A 262 1.51 -24.65 -11.55
N PHE A 263 0.21 -24.85 -11.72
CA PHE A 263 -0.59 -25.94 -11.20
C PHE A 263 -1.06 -26.82 -12.33
N CYS A 264 -0.89 -28.13 -12.21
CA CYS A 264 -1.44 -29.08 -13.16
C CYS A 264 -2.13 -30.18 -12.38
N SER A 265 -3.44 -30.28 -12.55
CA SER A 265 -4.26 -31.33 -11.92
C SER A 265 -4.10 -32.66 -12.67
N ASP A 266 -4.22 -33.77 -11.93
CA ASP A 266 -4.33 -35.13 -12.47
C ASP A 266 -3.22 -35.56 -13.44
N THR A 267 -1.98 -35.09 -13.21
CA THR A 267 -0.83 -35.44 -14.06
C THR A 267 -0.70 -36.97 -14.21
N ASN A 268 -0.85 -37.72 -13.12
CA ASN A 268 -0.66 -39.17 -13.16
C ASN A 268 -1.79 -39.96 -13.85
N ARG A 269 -2.97 -39.36 -14.13
CA ARG A 269 -4.13 -40.04 -14.74
C ARG A 269 -4.88 -39.10 -15.67
N THR A 270 -4.42 -38.99 -16.92
CA THR A 270 -5.03 -38.12 -17.91
C THR A 270 -5.97 -38.87 -18.84
N ILE A 271 -7.15 -38.30 -19.10
CA ILE A 271 -8.01 -38.76 -20.19
C ILE A 271 -7.50 -38.11 -21.49
N ASN A 272 -7.24 -38.91 -22.52
CA ASN A 272 -6.73 -38.44 -23.83
C ASN A 272 -5.39 -37.68 -23.77
N ASN A 273 -4.50 -38.04 -22.84
CA ASN A 273 -3.18 -37.40 -22.68
C ASN A 273 -3.23 -35.86 -22.55
N THR A 274 -4.36 -35.32 -22.09
CA THR A 274 -4.56 -33.88 -21.93
C THR A 274 -4.48 -33.54 -20.46
N ILE A 275 -3.61 -32.59 -20.12
CA ILE A 275 -3.50 -32.04 -18.77
C ILE A 275 -4.11 -30.65 -18.77
N ASN A 276 -4.95 -30.40 -17.76
CA ASN A 276 -5.42 -29.07 -17.44
C ASN A 276 -4.45 -28.45 -16.43
N CYS A 277 -3.93 -27.28 -16.79
CA CYS A 277 -3.05 -26.50 -15.94
C CYS A 277 -3.61 -25.10 -15.72
N ALA A 278 -3.19 -24.50 -14.62
CA ALA A 278 -3.40 -23.11 -14.30
C ALA A 278 -2.07 -22.46 -13.95
N ILE A 279 -1.84 -21.24 -14.43
CA ILE A 279 -0.72 -20.41 -14.01
C ILE A 279 -1.26 -19.30 -13.14
N ILE A 280 -0.63 -19.12 -11.98
CA ILE A 280 -0.82 -17.95 -11.14
C ILE A 280 0.40 -17.07 -11.34
N ALA A 281 0.18 -15.83 -11.73
CA ALA A 281 1.28 -14.89 -11.88
C ALA A 281 0.94 -13.56 -11.26
N ALA A 282 1.93 -12.97 -10.61
CA ALA A 282 1.85 -11.67 -9.97
C ALA A 282 2.97 -10.77 -10.46
N THR A 283 2.66 -9.51 -10.76
CA THR A 283 3.65 -8.51 -11.19
C THR A 283 3.28 -7.10 -10.73
N GLN A 284 4.27 -6.22 -10.56
CA GLN A 284 4.03 -4.79 -10.40
C GLN A 284 3.79 -4.05 -11.73
N SER A 285 4.05 -4.66 -12.89
CA SER A 285 3.96 -4.02 -14.21
C SER A 285 2.86 -4.63 -15.07
N ARG A 286 1.86 -3.83 -15.45
CA ARG A 286 0.77 -4.28 -16.33
C ARG A 286 1.23 -4.71 -17.71
N ASN A 287 2.35 -4.14 -18.16
CA ASN A 287 2.92 -4.40 -19.48
C ASN A 287 3.70 -5.71 -19.54
N ASP A 288 3.90 -6.38 -18.42
CA ASP A 288 4.54 -7.69 -18.42
C ASP A 288 3.72 -8.71 -19.20
N THR A 289 4.41 -9.66 -19.81
CA THR A 289 3.81 -10.75 -20.59
C THR A 289 4.42 -12.07 -20.15
N ILE A 290 3.58 -13.10 -20.07
CA ILE A 290 3.98 -14.46 -19.75
C ILE A 290 3.99 -15.29 -21.02
N LEU A 291 5.04 -16.08 -21.21
CA LEU A 291 5.18 -17.05 -22.27
C LEU A 291 4.98 -18.46 -21.69
N VAL A 292 4.06 -19.23 -22.27
CA VAL A 292 3.78 -20.62 -21.91
C VAL A 292 3.81 -21.46 -23.17
N ASP A 293 4.82 -22.30 -23.33
CA ASP A 293 5.03 -23.12 -24.54
C ASP A 293 4.87 -22.32 -25.87
N GLY A 294 5.36 -21.08 -25.90
CA GLY A 294 5.27 -20.19 -27.07
C GLY A 294 3.99 -19.35 -27.16
N THR A 295 2.99 -19.57 -26.30
CA THR A 295 1.77 -18.75 -26.23
C THR A 295 1.97 -17.60 -25.24
N GLN A 296 1.67 -16.38 -25.67
CA GLN A 296 1.79 -15.18 -24.84
C GLN A 296 0.48 -14.85 -24.13
N TYR A 297 0.59 -14.45 -22.87
CA TYR A 297 -0.51 -14.02 -22.02
C TYR A 297 -0.17 -12.67 -21.38
N SER A 298 -1.05 -11.70 -21.55
CA SER A 298 -0.91 -10.37 -20.94
C SER A 298 -1.68 -10.28 -19.63
N PHE A 299 -1.22 -9.42 -18.72
CA PHE A 299 -1.96 -9.12 -17.50
C PHE A 299 -3.21 -8.27 -17.81
N SER A 300 -4.27 -8.50 -17.05
CA SER A 300 -5.56 -7.82 -17.20
C SER A 300 -6.16 -7.53 -15.82
N GLY A 301 -7.23 -6.74 -15.76
CA GLY A 301 -7.84 -6.36 -14.49
C GLY A 301 -7.13 -5.20 -13.77
N ASP A 302 -7.53 -5.00 -12.52
CA ASP A 302 -7.09 -3.91 -11.64
C ASP A 302 -5.98 -4.41 -10.70
N ALA A 303 -5.08 -3.50 -10.33
CA ALA A 303 -4.09 -3.80 -9.31
C ALA A 303 -4.76 -3.99 -7.94
N ILE A 304 -4.33 -5.02 -7.22
CA ILE A 304 -4.82 -5.38 -5.90
C ILE A 304 -3.75 -5.12 -4.83
N SER A 305 -4.18 -4.99 -3.58
CA SER A 305 -3.31 -4.76 -2.40
C SER A 305 -3.62 -5.77 -1.29
N TYR A 306 -3.92 -7.00 -1.66
CA TYR A 306 -4.18 -8.10 -0.74
C TYR A 306 -3.61 -9.41 -1.30
N PHE A 307 -3.34 -10.37 -0.42
CA PHE A 307 -3.11 -11.76 -0.82
C PHE A 307 -4.34 -12.58 -0.47
N GLY A 308 -4.75 -13.47 -1.38
CA GLY A 308 -6.04 -14.14 -1.36
C GLY A 308 -6.96 -13.65 -2.48
N ALA A 309 -8.23 -14.00 -2.42
CA ALA A 309 -9.22 -13.57 -3.39
C ALA A 309 -10.11 -12.45 -2.83
N LYS A 310 -10.70 -11.63 -3.70
CA LYS A 310 -11.47 -10.45 -3.28
C LYS A 310 -12.51 -10.78 -2.21
N VAL A 311 -12.53 -10.02 -1.11
CA VAL A 311 -13.64 -10.07 -0.15
C VAL A 311 -14.75 -9.12 -0.64
N PRO A 312 -15.97 -9.62 -0.91
CA PRO A 312 -17.06 -8.75 -1.34
C PRO A 312 -17.46 -7.79 -0.22
N GLN A 313 -17.68 -6.51 -0.54
CA GLN A 313 -18.19 -5.54 0.46
C GLN A 313 -19.61 -5.88 0.91
N ASN A 314 -20.41 -6.46 0.02
CA ASN A 314 -21.76 -6.94 0.29
C ASN A 314 -21.93 -8.31 -0.35
N ILE A 315 -22.48 -9.27 0.40
CA ILE A 315 -22.81 -10.60 -0.09
C ILE A 315 -24.32 -10.76 -0.06
N THR A 316 -24.93 -11.05 -1.21
CA THR A 316 -26.34 -11.43 -1.27
C THR A 316 -26.43 -12.91 -0.90
N ASN A 317 -27.19 -13.24 0.15
CA ASN A 317 -27.36 -14.60 0.67
C ASN A 317 -26.02 -15.30 1.05
N PRO A 318 -25.29 -14.77 2.06
CA PRO A 318 -24.02 -15.36 2.46
C PRO A 318 -24.20 -16.79 2.97
N VAL A 319 -23.33 -17.70 2.53
CA VAL A 319 -23.26 -19.07 3.05
C VAL A 319 -22.48 -19.05 4.37
N ALA A 320 -23.14 -19.46 5.44
CA ALA A 320 -22.54 -19.47 6.77
C ALA A 320 -21.70 -20.72 7.00
N PHE A 321 -20.49 -20.52 7.50
CA PHE A 321 -19.62 -21.55 8.04
C PHE A 321 -19.50 -21.35 9.55
N ILE A 322 -20.02 -22.32 10.32
CA ILE A 322 -20.29 -22.18 11.76
C ILE A 322 -19.25 -22.91 12.62
N GLU A 323 -18.40 -23.74 12.02
CA GLU A 323 -17.41 -24.49 12.79
C GLU A 323 -16.34 -23.55 13.35
N SER A 324 -16.15 -23.61 14.67
CA SER A 324 -15.02 -22.96 15.33
C SER A 324 -13.75 -23.79 15.17
N GLY A 325 -12.61 -23.15 14.99
CA GLY A 325 -11.36 -23.87 14.83
C GLY A 325 -10.19 -22.99 14.42
N TYR A 326 -9.10 -23.67 14.08
CA TYR A 326 -7.92 -23.10 13.46
C TYR A 326 -7.93 -23.47 11.98
N TYR A 327 -7.70 -22.50 11.10
CA TYR A 327 -7.82 -22.66 9.65
C TYR A 327 -6.61 -22.07 8.96
N LEU A 328 -6.02 -22.84 8.03
CA LEU A 328 -5.00 -22.37 7.10
C LEU A 328 -5.69 -21.92 5.81
N LEU A 329 -5.25 -20.78 5.27
CA LEU A 329 -5.83 -20.16 4.07
C LEU A 329 -4.81 -20.11 2.92
N PRO A 330 -4.60 -21.19 2.14
CA PRO A 330 -3.50 -21.25 1.18
C PRO A 330 -3.54 -20.18 0.09
N LEU A 331 -4.73 -19.75 -0.33
CA LEU A 331 -4.87 -18.69 -1.33
C LEU A 331 -4.27 -17.36 -0.87
N THR A 332 -4.07 -17.19 0.44
CA THR A 332 -3.44 -16.00 1.03
C THR A 332 -1.91 -16.07 1.04
N GLU A 333 -1.30 -17.06 0.37
CA GLU A 333 0.15 -17.18 0.22
C GLU A 333 0.76 -15.90 -0.35
N ALA A 334 1.77 -15.39 0.35
CA ALA A 334 2.55 -14.24 -0.07
C ALA A 334 3.32 -14.59 -1.35
N LYS A 335 2.95 -13.93 -2.44
CA LYS A 335 3.55 -14.18 -3.76
C LYS A 335 4.95 -13.54 -3.91
N PHE A 336 5.27 -12.60 -3.02
CA PHE A 336 6.57 -11.95 -2.87
C PHE A 336 6.69 -11.38 -1.44
N ASP A 337 7.91 -11.00 -1.04
CA ASP A 337 8.15 -10.29 0.21
C ASP A 337 7.33 -9.00 0.26
N ALA A 338 6.52 -8.82 1.32
CA ALA A 338 5.60 -7.70 1.42
C ALA A 338 5.51 -7.17 2.85
N LYS A 339 4.84 -6.03 3.02
CA LYS A 339 4.46 -5.51 4.34
C LYS A 339 2.94 -5.58 4.49
N VAL A 340 2.49 -6.30 5.49
CA VAL A 340 1.09 -6.40 5.88
C VAL A 340 0.75 -5.17 6.70
N ILE A 341 -0.29 -4.46 6.29
CA ILE A 341 -0.80 -3.28 7.00
C ILE A 341 -2.14 -3.54 7.67
N GLY A 342 -2.76 -4.70 7.41
CA GLY A 342 -4.07 -5.04 7.93
C GLY A 342 -4.59 -6.38 7.43
N PHE A 343 -5.88 -6.58 7.67
CA PHE A 343 -6.66 -7.72 7.26
C PHE A 343 -8.06 -7.27 6.84
N GLU A 344 -8.69 -8.02 5.97
CA GLU A 344 -10.11 -7.88 5.67
C GLU A 344 -10.79 -9.23 5.75
N GLY A 345 -12.07 -9.24 6.13
CA GLY A 345 -12.87 -10.46 6.12
C GLY A 345 -14.37 -10.18 6.21
N TYR A 346 -15.18 -11.23 6.02
CA TYR A 346 -16.64 -11.12 6.07
C TYR A 346 -17.21 -12.03 7.17
N ALA A 347 -17.75 -11.41 8.22
CA ALA A 347 -18.29 -12.09 9.39
C ALA A 347 -19.82 -12.15 9.34
N LEU A 348 -20.40 -13.24 9.85
CA LEU A 348 -21.86 -13.41 9.98
C LEU A 348 -22.32 -13.42 11.45
N GLY A 349 -21.42 -13.05 12.36
CA GLY A 349 -21.67 -12.89 13.78
C GLY A 349 -20.63 -11.96 14.41
N ILE A 350 -20.81 -11.67 15.69
CA ILE A 350 -19.83 -10.92 16.49
C ILE A 350 -18.87 -11.93 17.12
N GLY A 351 -17.57 -11.67 17.03
CA GLY A 351 -16.55 -12.48 17.69
C GLY A 351 -15.12 -12.07 17.33
N THR A 352 -14.12 -12.79 17.82
CA THR A 352 -12.70 -12.43 17.64
C THR A 352 -12.05 -13.33 16.59
N TYR A 353 -11.38 -12.73 15.61
CA TYR A 353 -10.38 -13.44 14.82
C TYR A 353 -9.02 -13.32 15.51
N ASN A 354 -8.34 -14.44 15.72
CA ASN A 354 -6.90 -14.46 15.98
C ASN A 354 -6.19 -14.79 14.67
N THR A 355 -5.16 -14.02 14.32
CA THR A 355 -4.40 -14.20 13.07
C THR A 355 -2.97 -14.65 13.33
N TYR A 356 -2.48 -15.56 12.49
CA TYR A 356 -1.17 -16.19 12.66
C TYR A 356 -0.45 -16.25 11.32
N LEU A 357 0.87 -16.08 11.37
CA LEU A 357 1.74 -16.31 10.22
C LEU A 357 2.04 -17.81 10.12
N ALA A 358 1.61 -18.46 9.04
CA ALA A 358 1.91 -19.86 8.80
C ALA A 358 3.11 -20.02 7.86
N ASN A 359 4.09 -20.81 8.30
CA ASN A 359 5.22 -21.27 7.50
C ASN A 359 5.08 -22.78 7.28
N ILE A 360 5.21 -23.23 6.03
CA ILE A 360 5.32 -24.66 5.72
C ILE A 360 6.81 -24.99 5.62
N ASN A 361 7.31 -25.82 6.54
CA ASN A 361 8.74 -26.14 6.66
C ASN A 361 9.26 -27.11 5.59
N SER A 362 8.41 -27.64 4.70
CA SER A 362 8.88 -28.51 3.63
C SER A 362 9.79 -27.70 2.70
N THR A 363 11.07 -28.08 2.68
CA THR A 363 12.13 -27.64 1.76
C THR A 363 11.63 -27.00 0.46
N TYR A 364 12.23 -25.86 0.09
CA TYR A 364 12.10 -25.08 -1.16
C TYR A 364 11.35 -23.74 -1.05
N GLN A 365 12.09 -22.68 -0.71
CA GLN A 365 11.75 -21.28 -1.05
C GLN A 365 11.62 -21.02 -2.58
N LYS A 366 11.73 -22.05 -3.43
CA LYS A 366 11.68 -21.94 -4.89
C LYS A 366 10.32 -22.28 -5.50
N GLU A 367 9.49 -23.08 -4.83
CA GLU A 367 8.18 -23.49 -5.33
C GLU A 367 7.09 -23.06 -4.34
N SER A 368 5.90 -22.75 -4.84
CA SER A 368 4.77 -22.39 -3.99
C SER A 368 4.31 -23.55 -3.11
N CYS A 369 3.88 -23.21 -1.92
CA CYS A 369 3.26 -24.12 -0.97
C CYS A 369 1.99 -24.80 -1.51
N GLU A 370 1.37 -24.25 -2.53
CA GLU A 370 0.15 -24.79 -3.12
C GLU A 370 0.36 -26.22 -3.67
N ASN A 371 1.58 -26.58 -4.12
CA ASN A 371 1.89 -27.91 -4.66
C ASN A 371 1.96 -29.04 -3.61
N SER A 372 2.42 -28.74 -2.38
CA SER A 372 2.59 -29.77 -1.34
C SER A 372 1.28 -30.12 -0.63
N THR A 373 0.25 -29.26 -0.74
CA THR A 373 -1.02 -29.45 -0.04
C THR A 373 -2.01 -30.40 -0.73
N LEU A 374 -1.74 -30.80 -1.98
CA LEU A 374 -2.64 -31.65 -2.77
C LEU A 374 -2.50 -33.14 -2.45
N ASP A 375 -1.39 -33.56 -1.84
CA ASP A 375 -1.19 -34.93 -1.37
C ASP A 375 -1.53 -35.04 0.11
N SER A 376 -2.29 -36.07 0.47
CA SER A 376 -3.19 -36.16 1.62
C SER A 376 -2.60 -36.15 3.04
N ASP A 377 -1.35 -35.75 3.26
CA ASP A 377 -0.69 -35.84 4.57
C ASP A 377 0.20 -34.62 4.88
N LEU A 378 -0.41 -33.44 5.07
CA LEU A 378 0.23 -32.23 5.63
C LEU A 378 0.54 -32.35 7.14
N SER A 379 0.66 -33.58 7.66
CA SER A 379 0.35 -33.94 9.05
C SER A 379 1.40 -33.55 10.12
N SER A 380 2.51 -32.88 9.80
CA SER A 380 3.50 -32.57 10.85
C SER A 380 4.40 -31.34 10.67
N GLU A 381 4.29 -30.53 9.61
CA GLU A 381 5.34 -29.53 9.29
C GLU A 381 4.94 -28.05 9.37
N VAL A 382 3.71 -27.73 9.81
CA VAL A 382 3.32 -26.34 10.05
C VAL A 382 3.75 -25.92 11.46
N PHE A 383 4.97 -25.40 11.60
CA PHE A 383 5.47 -24.95 12.91
C PHE A 383 6.25 -23.64 12.83
N SER A 384 5.50 -22.54 12.83
CA SER A 384 5.78 -21.38 13.68
C SER A 384 4.57 -20.45 13.65
N ASP A 385 3.64 -20.59 14.60
CA ASP A 385 2.51 -19.67 14.70
C ASP A 385 2.97 -18.39 15.40
N LEU A 386 3.47 -17.42 14.63
CA LEU A 386 3.62 -16.07 15.16
C LEU A 386 2.23 -15.43 15.17
N GLU A 387 1.63 -15.32 16.35
CA GLU A 387 0.41 -14.53 16.53
C GLU A 387 0.69 -13.09 16.10
N ILE A 388 -0.11 -12.62 15.14
CA ILE A 388 0.05 -11.30 14.54
C ILE A 388 -0.85 -10.28 15.25
N ALA A 389 -2.14 -10.60 15.34
CA ALA A 389 -3.14 -9.70 15.86
C ALA A 389 -4.45 -10.40 16.19
N ASP A 390 -5.15 -9.81 17.15
CA ASP A 390 -6.53 -10.12 17.51
C ASP A 390 -7.42 -8.94 17.18
N PHE A 391 -8.60 -9.20 16.62
CA PHE A 391 -9.58 -8.14 16.40
C PHE A 391 -11.03 -8.61 16.47
N GLN A 392 -11.88 -7.70 16.95
CA GLN A 392 -13.31 -7.89 17.12
C GLN A 392 -14.06 -7.66 15.80
N SER A 393 -14.87 -8.61 15.41
CA SER A 393 -15.73 -8.58 14.23
C SER A 393 -17.16 -8.21 14.54
N VAL A 394 -17.76 -7.52 13.57
CA VAL A 394 -19.19 -7.25 13.50
C VAL A 394 -19.73 -7.89 12.24
N TYR A 395 -21.06 -8.08 12.18
CA TYR A 395 -21.71 -8.62 10.99
C TYR A 395 -21.38 -7.79 9.73
N GLY A 396 -20.98 -8.44 8.64
CA GLY A 396 -20.67 -7.82 7.36
C GLY A 396 -19.18 -7.82 7.00
N HIS A 397 -18.80 -6.92 6.09
CA HIS A 397 -17.40 -6.71 5.70
C HIS A 397 -16.66 -5.92 6.78
N ASN A 398 -15.53 -6.46 7.22
CA ASN A 398 -14.69 -5.87 8.25
C ASN A 398 -13.29 -5.62 7.68
N ILE A 399 -12.73 -4.46 8.01
CA ILE A 399 -11.35 -4.11 7.71
C ILE A 399 -10.65 -3.75 9.02
N TYR A 400 -9.51 -4.40 9.25
CA TYR A 400 -8.65 -4.16 10.40
C TYR A 400 -7.30 -3.75 9.92
N TYR A 401 -6.74 -2.74 10.57
CA TYR A 401 -5.40 -2.32 10.21
C TYR A 401 -4.48 -2.35 11.42
N LEU A 402 -3.31 -2.92 11.20
CA LEU A 402 -2.28 -3.07 12.21
C LEU A 402 -1.80 -1.70 12.72
N LYS A 403 -1.31 -1.69 13.96
CA LYS A 403 -0.64 -0.51 14.52
C LYS A 403 0.73 -0.31 13.87
N THR A 404 1.43 -1.41 13.63
CA THR A 404 2.75 -1.46 12.99
C THR A 404 2.66 -2.46 11.84
N PRO A 405 3.09 -2.11 10.61
CA PRO A 405 3.15 -3.07 9.52
C PRO A 405 4.09 -4.24 9.85
N ILE A 406 3.73 -5.43 9.40
CA ILE A 406 4.52 -6.65 9.62
C ILE A 406 5.12 -7.10 8.29
N LYS A 407 6.42 -7.37 8.28
CA LYS A 407 7.07 -7.94 7.10
C LYS A 407 6.67 -9.42 6.99
N ILE A 408 6.20 -9.82 5.81
CA ILE A 408 6.01 -11.20 5.41
C ILE A 408 6.93 -11.54 4.26
N LEU A 409 7.37 -12.79 4.21
CA LEU A 409 8.23 -13.36 3.19
C LEU A 409 7.39 -14.10 2.15
N LYS A 410 7.92 -14.23 0.94
CA LYS A 410 7.32 -15.11 -0.08
C LYS A 410 7.07 -16.53 0.47
N GLY A 411 5.91 -17.11 0.16
CA GLY A 411 5.49 -18.46 0.57
C GLY A 411 4.78 -18.53 1.92
N GLN A 412 4.81 -17.46 2.72
CA GLN A 412 4.07 -17.43 3.98
C GLN A 412 2.56 -17.28 3.73
N MET A 413 1.74 -17.98 4.52
CA MET A 413 0.27 -17.96 4.39
C MET A 413 -0.40 -17.48 5.67
N LEU A 414 -1.66 -17.05 5.57
CA LEU A 414 -2.46 -16.72 6.73
C LEU A 414 -3.02 -17.99 7.34
N ALA A 415 -2.95 -18.06 8.66
CA ALA A 415 -3.84 -18.90 9.43
C ALA A 415 -4.71 -18.04 10.36
N ILE A 416 -5.94 -18.48 10.58
CA ILE A 416 -6.92 -17.78 11.41
C ILE A 416 -7.55 -18.73 12.42
N LYS A 417 -7.88 -18.22 13.59
CA LYS A 417 -8.73 -18.88 14.57
C LYS A 417 -9.94 -18.02 14.84
N PHE A 418 -11.12 -18.63 14.85
CA PHE A 418 -12.37 -17.95 15.18
C PHE A 418 -13.37 -18.92 15.84
N ASN A 419 -14.37 -18.35 16.51
CA ASN A 419 -15.40 -19.08 17.25
C ASN A 419 -16.83 -18.57 16.96
N PHE A 420 -17.04 -17.94 15.80
CA PHE A 420 -18.32 -17.38 15.38
C PHE A 420 -18.55 -17.67 13.89
N PRO A 421 -19.80 -17.56 13.39
CA PRO A 421 -20.09 -17.81 11.98
C PRO A 421 -19.38 -16.83 11.03
N VAL A 422 -18.71 -17.35 10.02
CA VAL A 422 -18.05 -16.57 8.96
C VAL A 422 -18.69 -16.86 7.60
N ALA A 423 -18.57 -15.95 6.65
CA ALA A 423 -19.00 -16.21 5.28
C ALA A 423 -17.93 -16.97 4.51
N ILE A 424 -18.37 -17.94 3.70
CA ILE A 424 -17.51 -18.70 2.79
C ILE A 424 -17.93 -18.51 1.33
N ASP A 425 -16.96 -18.57 0.43
CA ASP A 425 -17.13 -18.71 -1.00
C ASP A 425 -17.31 -20.19 -1.34
N THR A 426 -18.39 -20.51 -2.06
CA THR A 426 -18.74 -21.87 -2.48
C THR A 426 -18.81 -22.01 -4.00
N SER A 427 -18.41 -20.97 -4.76
CA SER A 427 -18.39 -20.96 -6.23
C SER A 427 -17.56 -22.08 -6.85
N ASN A 428 -16.55 -22.56 -6.11
CA ASN A 428 -15.58 -23.56 -6.58
C ASN A 428 -14.71 -23.06 -7.75
N ASP A 429 -14.60 -21.74 -7.93
CA ASP A 429 -13.80 -21.11 -9.00
C ASP A 429 -12.29 -21.07 -8.69
N TYR A 430 -11.90 -21.46 -7.46
CA TYR A 430 -10.51 -21.41 -7.01
C TYR A 430 -9.81 -22.76 -7.17
N LEU A 431 -8.49 -22.68 -7.34
CA LEU A 431 -7.61 -23.86 -7.44
C LEU A 431 -7.51 -24.63 -6.12
N MET A 432 -7.79 -23.98 -4.99
CA MET A 432 -7.58 -24.53 -3.66
C MET A 432 -8.72 -24.20 -2.69
N SER A 433 -8.92 -25.11 -1.75
CA SER A 433 -9.75 -24.89 -0.56
C SER A 433 -8.91 -24.29 0.56
N ASP A 434 -9.59 -23.75 1.56
CA ASP A 434 -9.01 -23.58 2.88
C ASP A 434 -9.09 -24.90 3.66
N TYR A 435 -8.29 -24.99 4.72
CA TYR A 435 -8.12 -26.22 5.50
C TYR A 435 -8.32 -25.96 6.98
N ARG A 436 -9.13 -26.80 7.63
CA ARG A 436 -9.21 -26.88 9.08
C ARG A 436 -8.01 -27.63 9.63
N MET A 437 -7.27 -27.00 10.52
CA MET A 437 -6.11 -27.57 11.18
C MET A 437 -6.54 -28.23 12.50
N THR A 438 -6.22 -29.51 12.66
CA THR A 438 -6.40 -30.29 13.90
C THR A 438 -5.04 -30.84 14.34
N CYS A 439 -4.96 -31.52 15.50
CA CYS A 439 -3.72 -32.06 16.04
C CYS A 439 -3.04 -33.03 15.04
N GLY A 440 -2.13 -32.49 14.23
CA GLY A 440 -1.37 -33.24 13.23
C GLY A 440 -2.14 -33.54 11.94
N GLN A 441 -3.23 -32.86 11.60
CA GLN A 441 -3.91 -33.06 10.31
C GLN A 441 -4.48 -31.75 9.76
N SER A 442 -4.49 -31.61 8.44
CA SER A 442 -5.22 -30.56 7.73
C SER A 442 -6.40 -31.17 6.98
N LEU A 443 -7.62 -30.75 7.31
CA LEU A 443 -8.84 -31.24 6.70
C LEU A 443 -9.41 -30.18 5.77
N LYS A 444 -9.60 -30.52 4.50
CA LYS A 444 -10.24 -29.63 3.52
C LYS A 444 -11.62 -29.20 4.01
N LEU A 445 -11.98 -27.92 3.90
CA LEU A 445 -13.29 -27.42 4.33
C LEU A 445 -14.45 -28.18 3.69
N ASN A 446 -14.28 -28.58 2.43
CA ASN A 446 -15.20 -29.48 1.73
C ASN A 446 -14.42 -30.50 0.91
N ILE A 447 -14.74 -31.79 1.09
CA ILE A 447 -14.04 -32.88 0.41
C ILE A 447 -14.19 -32.86 -1.11
N LYS A 448 -15.25 -32.26 -1.65
CA LYS A 448 -15.57 -32.22 -3.09
C LYS A 448 -15.30 -30.87 -3.73
N HIS A 449 -15.32 -29.79 -2.94
CA HIS A 449 -15.27 -28.42 -3.44
C HIS A 449 -14.16 -27.62 -2.79
N ASN A 450 -13.63 -26.66 -3.54
CA ASN A 450 -12.64 -25.70 -3.08
C ASN A 450 -13.33 -24.54 -2.38
N TRP A 451 -13.80 -24.80 -1.15
CA TRP A 451 -14.44 -23.79 -0.30
C TRP A 451 -13.40 -22.89 0.35
N ARG A 452 -13.76 -21.62 0.49
CA ARG A 452 -12.86 -20.60 0.98
C ARG A 452 -13.54 -19.68 1.98
N ILE A 453 -12.88 -19.31 3.05
CA ILE A 453 -13.27 -18.27 3.99
C ILE A 453 -12.93 -16.91 3.37
N TYR A 454 -13.90 -15.98 3.38
CA TYR A 454 -13.65 -14.61 2.95
C TYR A 454 -12.77 -13.89 3.97
N PHE A 455 -11.46 -14.07 3.85
CA PHE A 455 -10.46 -13.46 4.71
C PHE A 455 -9.12 -13.30 3.97
N ASN A 456 -8.49 -12.13 4.06
CA ASN A 456 -7.22 -11.79 3.40
C ASN A 456 -6.28 -10.97 4.29
N TRP A 457 -4.99 -10.98 3.94
CA TRP A 457 -4.06 -9.92 4.31
C TRP A 457 -4.32 -8.67 3.47
N ILE A 458 -4.20 -7.49 4.05
CA ILE A 458 -4.03 -6.24 3.32
C ILE A 458 -2.55 -5.89 3.34
N ILE A 459 -1.95 -5.76 2.17
CA ILE A 459 -0.54 -5.40 2.02
C ILE A 459 -0.37 -3.95 1.60
N GLU A 460 0.83 -3.43 1.84
CA GLU A 460 1.19 -2.06 1.53
C GLU A 460 1.33 -1.81 0.02
N GLN A 461 1.86 -2.79 -0.70
CA GLN A 461 2.13 -2.72 -2.14
C GLN A 461 0.87 -3.03 -2.97
N LYS A 462 0.85 -2.54 -4.21
CA LYS A 462 -0.11 -2.94 -5.24
C LYS A 462 0.57 -3.79 -6.30
N TYR A 463 -0.17 -4.74 -6.85
CA TYR A 463 0.30 -5.63 -7.92
C TYR A 463 -0.86 -6.13 -8.78
N TYR A 464 -0.57 -6.55 -10.00
CA TYR A 464 -1.48 -7.25 -10.90
C TYR A 464 -1.36 -8.75 -10.65
N LEU A 465 -2.50 -9.43 -10.53
CA LEU A 465 -2.60 -10.87 -10.33
C LEU A 465 -3.49 -11.45 -11.43
N ASN A 466 -2.96 -12.41 -12.19
CA ASN A 466 -3.73 -13.12 -13.20
C ASN A 466 -3.67 -14.63 -12.98
N TYR A 467 -4.78 -15.27 -13.34
CA TYR A 467 -4.93 -16.71 -13.42
C TYR A 467 -5.10 -17.09 -14.90
N PHE A 468 -4.20 -17.90 -15.43
CA PHE A 468 -4.27 -18.36 -16.82
C PHE A 468 -4.55 -19.85 -16.84
N TYR A 469 -5.71 -20.24 -17.35
CA TYR A 469 -6.10 -21.64 -17.47
C TYR A 469 -5.85 -22.11 -18.90
N PHE A 470 -5.21 -23.26 -19.05
CA PHE A 470 -4.95 -23.84 -20.36
C PHE A 470 -4.92 -25.37 -20.29
N ALA A 471 -5.19 -26.00 -21.42
CA ALA A 471 -5.11 -27.44 -21.59
C ALA A 471 -3.98 -27.77 -22.59
N LYS A 472 -3.14 -28.74 -22.25
CA LYS A 472 -2.07 -29.22 -23.13
C LYS A 472 -2.23 -30.71 -23.38
N THR A 473 -2.37 -31.07 -24.66
CA THR A 473 -2.39 -32.46 -25.11
C THR A 473 -1.00 -32.91 -25.53
N TYR A 474 -0.57 -34.07 -25.02
CA TYR A 474 0.73 -34.65 -25.30
C TYR A 474 0.59 -35.86 -26.22
N ASN A 475 1.46 -35.93 -27.23
CA ASN A 475 1.58 -37.11 -28.09
C ASN A 475 2.58 -38.08 -27.47
N LEU A 476 2.07 -39.17 -26.89
CA LEU A 476 2.88 -40.32 -26.49
C LEU A 476 3.34 -41.02 -27.78
N GLY A 477 4.63 -40.96 -28.10
CA GLY A 477 5.18 -41.60 -29.29
C GLY A 477 4.98 -43.13 -29.25
N GLY A 478 4.42 -43.71 -30.33
CA GLY A 478 4.31 -45.16 -30.52
C GLY A 478 3.37 -45.88 -29.54
N ASN A 479 3.74 -47.11 -29.14
CA ASN A 479 3.01 -47.94 -28.17
C ASN A 479 3.28 -47.54 -26.69
N SER A 480 3.92 -46.40 -26.44
CA SER A 480 4.21 -45.99 -25.07
C SER A 480 2.94 -45.64 -24.31
N ILE A 481 2.78 -46.22 -23.12
CA ILE A 481 1.70 -45.90 -22.18
C ILE A 481 2.09 -44.78 -21.20
N PHE A 482 3.34 -44.31 -21.25
CA PHE A 482 3.89 -43.34 -20.30
C PHE A 482 4.85 -42.35 -20.99
N GLY A 483 4.82 -41.09 -20.58
CA GLY A 483 5.76 -40.05 -20.99
C GLY A 483 5.99 -39.03 -19.89
N VAL A 484 7.17 -38.43 -19.86
CA VAL A 484 7.52 -37.34 -18.94
C VAL A 484 7.82 -36.11 -19.78
N TYR A 485 7.12 -35.02 -19.49
CA TYR A 485 7.25 -33.76 -20.23
C TYR A 485 7.49 -32.61 -19.26
N ASN A 486 8.22 -31.60 -19.72
CA ASN A 486 8.39 -30.36 -18.98
C ASN A 486 7.48 -29.31 -19.58
N LEU A 487 6.69 -28.67 -18.72
CA LEU A 487 5.87 -27.53 -19.06
C LEU A 487 6.54 -26.30 -18.45
N THR A 488 6.85 -25.31 -19.29
CA THR A 488 7.60 -24.12 -18.84
C THR A 488 6.75 -22.88 -19.04
N ALA A 489 6.71 -22.03 -18.01
CA ALA A 489 6.18 -20.68 -18.11
C ALA A 489 7.21 -19.67 -17.63
N SER A 490 7.36 -18.58 -18.35
CA SER A 490 8.32 -17.52 -18.01
C SER A 490 7.76 -16.14 -18.30
N PHE A 491 8.28 -15.12 -17.64
CA PHE A 491 8.08 -13.75 -18.08
C PHE A 491 8.95 -13.47 -19.31
N LEU A 492 8.40 -12.87 -20.36
CA LEU A 492 9.08 -12.67 -21.65
C LEU A 492 10.40 -11.90 -21.51
N ASP A 493 10.40 -10.85 -20.69
CA ASP A 493 11.55 -9.97 -20.44
C ASP A 493 12.16 -10.20 -19.04
N ALA A 494 12.15 -11.45 -18.56
CA ALA A 494 12.72 -11.79 -17.25
C ALA A 494 13.32 -13.18 -17.19
N ASN A 495 14.24 -13.35 -16.23
CA ASN A 495 14.77 -14.66 -15.84
C ASN A 495 13.83 -15.43 -14.89
N THR A 496 12.63 -14.90 -14.61
CA THR A 496 11.61 -15.56 -13.79
C THR A 496 10.90 -16.64 -14.60
N THR A 497 11.28 -17.90 -14.37
CA THR A 497 10.75 -19.08 -15.06
C THR A 497 10.32 -20.13 -14.03
N VAL A 498 9.18 -20.78 -14.27
CA VAL A 498 8.77 -21.99 -13.58
C VAL A 498 8.72 -23.13 -14.60
N THR A 499 9.25 -24.29 -14.24
CA THR A 499 9.15 -25.51 -15.04
C THR A 499 8.53 -26.60 -14.18
N ARG A 500 7.44 -27.18 -14.67
CA ARG A 500 6.76 -28.28 -14.02
C ARG A 500 6.92 -29.55 -14.84
N THR A 501 7.46 -30.59 -14.21
CA THR A 501 7.47 -31.92 -14.80
C THR A 501 6.08 -32.52 -14.68
N VAL A 502 5.50 -32.89 -15.82
CA VAL A 502 4.25 -33.62 -15.88
C VAL A 502 4.51 -35.02 -16.40
N ASN A 503 4.08 -36.00 -15.61
CA ASN A 503 3.96 -37.36 -16.08
C ASN A 503 2.65 -37.47 -16.85
N ILE A 504 2.63 -38.19 -17.95
CA ILE A 504 1.43 -38.53 -18.71
C ILE A 504 1.38 -40.04 -18.74
N SER A 505 0.30 -40.61 -18.21
CA SER A 505 0.02 -42.03 -18.38
C SER A 505 -1.31 -42.21 -19.08
N ASN A 506 -1.34 -43.08 -20.09
CA ASN A 506 -2.58 -43.42 -20.78
C ASN A 506 -3.29 -44.50 -19.96
N SER A 507 -4.28 -44.10 -19.15
CA SER A 507 -5.19 -45.05 -18.52
C SER A 507 -6.12 -45.60 -19.59
N LYS A 508 -5.79 -46.78 -20.12
CA LYS A 508 -6.73 -47.55 -20.93
C LYS A 508 -7.97 -47.93 -20.14
#